data_AF-A0A484L2B3-F1
#
_entry.id   AF-A0A484L2B3-F1
#
_cell.length_a   1.000
_cell.length_b   1.000
_cell.length_c   1.000
_cell.angle_alpha   90.00
_cell.angle_beta   90.00
_cell.angle_gamma   90.00
#
_symmetry.space_group_name_H-M   'P 1'
#
loop_
_entity.id
_entity.type
_entity.pdbx_description
1 polymer ?
#
loop_
_entity_poly.entity_id
_entity_poly.type
_entity_poly.pdbx_seq_one_letter_code
_entity_poly.pdbx_strand_id
1 'polypeptide(L)'
;MAAPSDPLASLPSGVKLLLRSLHNLIPEKLTETNYPAWSLNVQTALSANLLLGWIDGHEAAPAPTISKNDKTVPNPEYTSWTIVDTQIRACLLAVISPSVHKHARGFTTSAALWDALAARYNSVSTAHVYQLRDKLHTLRKEKLTETNYPAWSLNVQTALSANLLLGWIDGHEAASAPTISKNDKTVPNPEYTSWTIVDTQICACLLAVISPSVHKHARGFTTSVALWDALAARYNSVSTAHVYQLRDKLHTLRKGTKTMTQYLDDVATILSDLDALKEEIPEPFWMADLRRNKPGDGE
;
A
#
# COMPACT_ATOMS: atom_id res chain seq x y z
N MET A 1 54.09 10.97 -24.50
CA MET A 1 53.35 10.77 -23.24
C MET A 1 52.01 11.45 -23.39
N ALA A 2 50.91 10.71 -23.53
CA ALA A 2 49.57 11.29 -23.53
C ALA A 2 49.17 11.54 -22.07
N ALA A 3 48.79 12.78 -21.74
CA ALA A 3 48.29 13.13 -20.41
C ALA A 3 47.02 12.31 -20.10
N PRO A 4 46.77 11.92 -18.83
CA PRO A 4 45.53 11.25 -18.46
C PRO A 4 44.37 12.19 -18.77
N SER A 5 43.57 11.87 -19.79
CA SER A 5 42.35 12.59 -20.11
C SER A 5 41.44 12.49 -18.89
N ASP A 6 41.16 13.62 -18.24
CA ASP A 6 40.24 13.68 -17.10
C ASP A 6 38.89 13.10 -17.56
N PRO A 7 38.47 11.93 -17.05
CA PRO A 7 37.25 11.26 -17.49
C PRO A 7 35.99 12.01 -17.07
N LEU A 8 36.12 13.00 -16.18
CA LEU A 8 35.07 13.96 -15.91
C LEU A 8 35.01 15.05 -17.00
N ALA A 9 36.09 15.35 -17.73
CA ALA A 9 36.10 16.41 -18.74
C ALA A 9 35.22 16.14 -19.98
N SER A 10 34.84 14.88 -20.23
CA SER A 10 33.88 14.51 -21.28
C SER A 10 32.41 14.77 -20.88
N LEU A 11 32.13 14.95 -19.58
CA LEU A 11 30.80 15.30 -19.08
C LEU A 11 30.65 16.83 -19.04
N PRO A 12 29.56 17.40 -19.60
CA PRO A 12 29.29 18.83 -19.52
C PRO A 12 29.38 19.31 -18.07
N SER A 13 30.00 20.47 -17.83
CA SER A 13 30.25 21.02 -16.49
C SER A 13 29.01 21.07 -15.58
N GLY A 14 27.81 21.19 -16.18
CA GLY A 14 26.52 21.11 -15.49
C GLY A 14 26.24 19.76 -14.83
N VAL A 15 26.65 18.65 -15.45
CA VAL A 15 26.43 17.29 -14.93
C VAL A 15 27.29 17.03 -13.68
N LYS A 16 28.51 17.58 -13.63
CA LYS A 16 29.38 17.51 -12.43
C LYS A 16 28.80 18.25 -11.23
N LEU A 17 28.11 19.36 -11.50
CA LEU A 17 27.51 20.21 -10.48
C LEU A 17 26.18 19.61 -9.99
N LEU A 18 25.43 18.97 -10.90
CA LEU A 18 24.16 18.30 -10.63
C LEU A 18 24.32 16.96 -9.90
N LEU A 19 25.36 16.17 -10.20
CA LEU A 19 25.76 15.01 -9.38
C LEU A 19 26.00 15.43 -7.93
N ARG A 20 26.66 16.57 -7.72
CA ARG A 20 26.86 17.11 -6.38
C ARG A 20 25.59 17.67 -5.75
N SER A 21 24.58 18.10 -6.52
CA SER A 21 23.34 18.66 -5.99
C SER A 21 22.15 17.70 -5.98
N LEU A 22 22.31 16.44 -6.42
CA LEU A 22 21.23 15.43 -6.40
C LEU A 22 20.60 15.27 -5.01
N HIS A 23 21.40 15.40 -3.95
CA HIS A 23 20.91 15.40 -2.57
C HIS A 23 20.05 16.61 -2.19
N ASN A 24 20.12 17.71 -2.95
CA ASN A 24 19.27 18.90 -2.80
C ASN A 24 17.99 18.82 -3.65
N LEU A 25 17.98 17.98 -4.69
CA LEU A 25 16.83 17.77 -5.57
C LEU A 25 15.86 16.71 -5.04
N ILE A 26 16.29 15.91 -4.06
CA ILE A 26 15.49 14.87 -3.42
C ILE A 26 15.08 15.38 -2.04
N PRO A 27 13.83 15.85 -1.86
CA PRO A 27 13.40 16.55 -0.65
C PRO A 27 13.36 15.66 0.59
N GLU A 28 13.16 14.34 0.40
CA GLU A 28 13.10 13.37 1.48
C GLU A 28 14.09 12.24 1.27
N LYS A 29 14.85 11.89 2.32
CA LYS A 29 15.71 10.71 2.30
C LYS A 29 14.88 9.43 2.34
N LEU A 30 15.39 8.35 1.75
CA LEU A 30 14.76 7.04 1.86
C LEU A 30 14.67 6.63 3.32
N THR A 31 13.47 6.33 3.76
CA THR A 31 13.13 5.69 5.02
C THR A 31 12.50 4.33 4.73
N GLU A 32 12.12 3.60 5.77
CA GLU A 32 11.49 2.30 5.58
C GLU A 32 10.15 2.44 4.83
N THR A 33 9.46 3.59 4.93
CA THR A 33 8.05 3.78 4.53
C THR A 33 7.79 4.57 3.25
N ASN A 34 8.80 5.22 2.66
CA ASN A 34 8.57 6.17 1.55
C ASN A 34 9.19 5.75 0.21
N TYR A 35 9.59 4.48 0.05
CA TYR A 35 10.28 4.01 -1.16
C TYR A 35 9.57 4.32 -2.49
N PRO A 36 8.23 4.21 -2.65
CA PRO A 36 7.58 4.53 -3.94
C PRO A 36 7.77 5.99 -4.35
N ALA A 37 7.50 6.93 -3.44
CA ALA A 37 7.68 8.36 -3.70
C ALA A 37 9.16 8.72 -3.85
N TRP A 38 10.02 8.15 -3.00
CA TRP A 38 11.47 8.36 -3.05
C TRP A 38 12.06 7.87 -4.37
N SER A 39 11.73 6.65 -4.81
CA SER A 39 12.27 6.04 -6.02
C SER A 39 11.82 6.80 -7.28
N LEU A 40 10.57 7.28 -7.32
CA LEU A 40 10.08 8.15 -8.38
C LEU A 40 10.88 9.46 -8.46
N ASN A 41 11.16 10.10 -7.33
CA ASN A 41 11.94 11.34 -7.29
C ASN A 41 13.37 11.13 -7.77
N VAL A 42 14.01 10.03 -7.35
CA VAL A 42 15.37 9.67 -7.80
C VAL A 42 15.40 9.37 -9.29
N GLN A 43 14.47 8.55 -9.80
CA GLN A 43 14.37 8.23 -11.22
C GLN A 43 14.08 9.47 -12.06
N THR A 44 13.20 10.37 -11.61
CA THR A 44 12.89 11.63 -12.29
C THR A 44 14.11 12.54 -12.36
N ALA A 45 14.85 12.67 -11.26
CA ALA A 45 16.06 13.48 -11.22
C ALA A 45 17.18 12.91 -12.12
N LEU A 46 17.34 11.58 -12.16
CA LEU A 46 18.33 10.93 -13.04
C LEU A 46 17.91 10.96 -14.51
N SER A 47 16.62 10.75 -14.81
CA SER A 47 16.06 10.82 -16.16
C SER A 47 16.20 12.21 -16.77
N ALA A 48 15.91 13.27 -15.99
CA ALA A 48 16.11 14.65 -16.42
C ALA A 48 17.57 14.99 -16.79
N ASN A 49 18.52 14.13 -16.40
CA ASN A 49 19.95 14.30 -16.65
C ASN A 49 20.55 13.20 -17.54
N LEU A 50 19.72 12.33 -18.14
CA LEU A 50 20.18 11.18 -18.95
C LEU A 50 21.09 10.21 -18.17
N LEU A 51 20.92 10.12 -16.86
CA LEU A 51 21.71 9.25 -15.98
C LEU A 51 20.94 8.01 -15.51
N LEU A 52 19.71 7.80 -15.99
CA LEU A 52 18.87 6.67 -15.59
C LEU A 52 19.53 5.32 -15.92
N GLY A 53 20.24 5.23 -17.05
CA GLY A 53 20.93 4.04 -17.53
C GLY A 53 21.94 3.43 -16.55
N TRP A 54 22.45 4.24 -15.61
CA TRP A 54 23.43 3.79 -14.62
C TRP A 54 22.82 3.03 -13.45
N ILE A 55 21.53 3.24 -13.17
CA ILE A 55 20.81 2.54 -12.10
C ILE A 55 19.93 1.40 -12.61
N ASP A 56 19.50 1.44 -13.87
CA ASP A 56 18.71 0.37 -14.51
C ASP A 56 19.57 -0.67 -15.25
N GLY A 57 20.88 -0.44 -15.37
CA GLY A 57 21.85 -1.35 -15.95
C GLY A 57 22.03 -1.24 -17.47
N HIS A 58 21.39 -0.30 -18.17
CA HIS A 58 21.63 -0.06 -19.59
C HIS A 58 23.07 0.44 -19.87
N GLU A 59 23.67 1.18 -18.95
CA GLU A 59 25.07 1.62 -19.01
C GLU A 59 25.99 0.54 -18.42
N ALA A 60 26.19 -0.54 -19.18
CA ALA A 60 26.99 -1.68 -18.75
C ALA A 60 28.49 -1.34 -18.64
N ALA A 61 29.15 -1.94 -17.64
CA ALA A 61 30.59 -1.76 -17.45
C ALA A 61 31.37 -2.35 -18.65
N PRO A 62 32.23 -1.54 -19.32
CA PRO A 62 33.05 -2.04 -20.41
C PRO A 62 34.17 -2.96 -19.89
N ALA A 63 34.85 -3.67 -20.79
CA ALA A 63 35.93 -4.57 -20.39
C ALA A 63 37.07 -3.80 -19.68
N PRO A 64 37.64 -4.31 -18.58
CA PRO A 64 38.68 -3.61 -17.82
C PRO A 64 40.02 -3.51 -18.57
N THR A 65 40.23 -4.37 -19.57
CA THR A 65 41.42 -4.36 -20.43
C THR A 65 41.04 -4.52 -21.89
N ILE A 66 41.84 -3.94 -22.78
CA ILE A 66 41.74 -4.06 -24.23
C ILE A 66 43.08 -4.52 -24.81
N SER A 67 43.04 -5.21 -25.95
CA SER A 67 44.27 -5.54 -26.69
C SER A 67 44.64 -4.38 -27.59
N LYS A 68 45.85 -3.82 -27.40
CA LYS A 68 46.40 -2.78 -28.28
C LYS A 68 47.82 -3.19 -28.66
N ASN A 69 48.04 -3.44 -29.96
CA ASN A 69 49.33 -3.90 -30.51
C ASN A 69 49.84 -5.20 -29.82
N ASP A 70 49.00 -6.23 -29.75
CA ASP A 70 49.29 -7.54 -29.12
C ASP A 70 49.72 -7.49 -27.64
N LYS A 71 49.43 -6.36 -26.96
CA LYS A 71 49.64 -6.21 -25.52
C LYS A 71 48.31 -5.89 -24.84
N THR A 72 48.06 -6.59 -23.74
CA THR A 72 46.95 -6.30 -22.83
C THR A 72 47.22 -4.98 -22.12
N VAL A 73 46.38 -3.98 -22.39
CA VAL A 73 46.46 -2.66 -21.74
C VAL A 73 45.15 -2.33 -21.02
N PRO A 74 45.18 -1.54 -19.93
CA PRO A 74 43.97 -1.08 -19.25
C PRO A 74 43.04 -0.30 -20.19
N ASN A 75 41.73 -0.49 -20.06
CA ASN A 75 40.73 0.24 -20.84
C ASN A 75 40.47 1.63 -20.23
N PRO A 76 40.75 2.73 -20.95
CA PRO A 76 40.40 4.07 -20.48
C PRO A 76 38.89 4.26 -20.24
N GLU A 77 38.04 3.62 -21.05
CA GLU A 77 36.57 3.71 -20.91
C GLU A 77 36.06 3.06 -19.62
N TYR A 78 36.72 1.98 -19.18
CA TYR A 78 36.42 1.36 -17.89
C TYR A 78 36.76 2.27 -16.72
N THR A 79 37.87 3.01 -16.82
CA THR A 79 38.24 4.02 -15.82
C THR A 79 37.20 5.14 -15.75
N SER A 80 36.76 5.63 -16.92
CA SER A 80 35.71 6.64 -17.01
C SER A 80 34.39 6.17 -16.43
N TRP A 81 33.96 4.97 -16.80
CA TRP A 81 32.74 4.35 -16.30
C TRP A 81 32.76 4.22 -14.78
N THR A 82 33.88 3.72 -14.22
CA THR A 82 34.05 3.51 -12.78
C THR A 82 33.88 4.81 -11.99
N ILE A 83 34.35 5.93 -12.54
CA ILE A 83 34.25 7.24 -11.88
C ILE A 83 32.80 7.70 -11.86
N VAL A 84 32.07 7.61 -12.96
CA VAL A 84 30.67 8.02 -13.03
C VAL A 84 29.80 7.15 -12.13
N ASP A 85 29.93 5.82 -12.22
CA ASP A 85 29.20 4.88 -11.36
C ASP A 85 29.46 5.15 -9.87
N THR A 86 30.72 5.41 -9.50
CA THR A 86 31.08 5.74 -8.12
C THR A 86 30.44 7.04 -7.64
N GLN A 87 30.33 8.06 -8.49
CA GLN A 87 29.65 9.31 -8.13
C GLN A 87 28.14 9.08 -7.95
N ILE A 88 27.49 8.36 -8.86
CA ILE A 88 26.05 8.05 -8.76
C ILE A 88 25.77 7.24 -7.48
N ARG A 89 26.63 6.26 -7.17
CA ARG A 89 26.54 5.49 -5.92
C ARG A 89 26.69 6.39 -4.69
N ALA A 90 27.60 7.36 -4.71
CA ALA A 90 27.74 8.33 -3.62
C ALA A 90 26.49 9.22 -3.47
N CYS A 91 25.86 9.64 -4.57
CA CYS A 91 24.60 10.38 -4.55
C CYS A 91 23.47 9.56 -3.93
N LEU A 92 23.31 8.29 -4.35
CA LEU A 92 22.33 7.37 -3.78
C LEU A 92 22.52 7.21 -2.26
N LEU A 93 23.77 7.08 -1.80
CA LEU A 93 24.09 7.02 -0.36
C LEU A 93 23.73 8.32 0.39
N ALA A 94 23.84 9.48 -0.24
CA ALA A 94 23.50 10.76 0.39
C ALA A 94 21.99 10.94 0.62
N VAL A 95 21.16 10.29 -0.22
CA VAL A 95 19.70 10.42 -0.21
C VAL A 95 18.98 9.27 0.48
N ILE A 96 19.71 8.41 1.20
CA ILE A 96 19.14 7.42 2.12
C ILE A 96 19.32 7.87 3.57
N SER A 97 18.40 7.49 4.46
CA SER A 97 18.48 7.85 5.89
C SER A 97 19.48 6.98 6.65
N PRO A 98 19.99 7.40 7.83
CA PRO A 98 20.92 6.61 8.63
C PRO A 98 20.42 5.20 8.97
N SER A 99 19.11 5.01 9.16
CA SER A 99 18.50 3.71 9.43
C SER A 99 18.58 2.75 8.24
N VAL A 100 18.67 3.28 7.00
CA VAL A 100 18.78 2.50 5.77
C VAL A 100 20.24 2.19 5.40
N HIS A 101 21.21 3.00 5.84
CA HIS A 101 22.64 2.85 5.51
C HIS A 101 23.21 1.46 5.82
N LYS A 102 22.77 0.81 6.91
CA LYS A 102 23.20 -0.56 7.27
C LYS A 102 22.90 -1.58 6.17
N HIS A 103 21.92 -1.30 5.31
CA HIS A 103 21.47 -2.16 4.22
C HIS A 103 22.07 -1.80 2.86
N ALA A 104 22.79 -0.68 2.76
CA ALA A 104 23.47 -0.23 1.56
C ALA A 104 24.95 -0.66 1.49
N ARG A 105 25.46 -1.34 2.53
CA ARG A 105 26.85 -1.77 2.62
C ARG A 105 27.11 -2.99 1.75
N GLY A 106 28.21 -2.99 1.01
CA GLY A 106 28.70 -4.15 0.25
C GLY A 106 28.38 -4.12 -1.25
N PHE A 107 27.54 -3.19 -1.72
CA PHE A 107 27.27 -3.02 -3.15
C PHE A 107 28.35 -2.15 -3.80
N THR A 108 28.94 -2.68 -4.87
CA THR A 108 30.09 -2.09 -5.56
C THR A 108 29.69 -1.17 -6.71
N THR A 109 28.53 -1.40 -7.32
CA THR A 109 27.98 -0.57 -8.40
C THR A 109 26.71 0.17 -7.98
N SER A 110 26.39 1.26 -8.67
CA SER A 110 25.18 2.04 -8.45
C SER A 110 23.91 1.24 -8.79
N ALA A 111 23.90 0.49 -9.90
CA ALA A 111 22.82 -0.44 -10.26
C ALA A 111 22.60 -1.53 -9.19
N ALA A 112 23.67 -2.17 -8.70
CA ALA A 112 23.54 -3.21 -7.66
C ALA A 112 22.99 -2.64 -6.34
N LEU A 113 23.38 -1.41 -5.98
CA LEU A 113 22.81 -0.71 -4.82
C LEU A 113 21.33 -0.38 -5.04
N TRP A 114 20.97 0.12 -6.22
CA TRP A 114 19.60 0.44 -6.58
C TRP A 114 18.69 -0.80 -6.53
N ASP A 115 19.11 -1.90 -7.16
CA ASP A 115 18.40 -3.18 -7.16
C ASP A 115 18.23 -3.73 -5.74
N ALA A 116 19.25 -3.60 -4.89
CA ALA A 116 19.16 -4.04 -3.50
C ALA A 116 18.18 -3.21 -2.68
N LEU A 117 18.18 -1.88 -2.86
CA LEU A 117 17.21 -0.99 -2.23
C LEU A 117 15.81 -1.28 -2.76
N ALA A 118 15.66 -1.54 -4.06
CA ALA A 118 14.41 -1.98 -4.67
C ALA A 118 13.96 -3.32 -4.06
N ALA A 119 14.73 -4.38 -4.16
CA ALA A 119 14.36 -5.69 -3.60
C ALA A 119 13.97 -5.61 -2.12
N ARG A 120 14.59 -4.72 -1.35
CA ARG A 120 14.32 -4.55 0.08
C ARG A 120 13.07 -3.69 0.37
N TYR A 121 12.98 -2.52 -0.24
CA TYR A 121 12.01 -1.47 0.10
C TYR A 121 10.92 -1.27 -0.96
N ASN A 122 11.16 -1.73 -2.20
CA ASN A 122 10.12 -2.05 -3.17
C ASN A 122 9.38 -3.34 -2.79
N SER A 123 9.85 -4.10 -1.79
CA SER A 123 8.94 -5.04 -1.11
C SER A 123 7.89 -4.18 -0.41
N VAL A 124 6.73 -4.08 -1.06
CA VAL A 124 5.50 -3.35 -0.71
C VAL A 124 4.93 -3.75 0.68
N SER A 125 5.70 -4.43 1.52
CA SER A 125 5.17 -5.42 2.43
C SER A 125 5.38 -5.15 3.91
N THR A 126 6.42 -4.44 4.32
CA THR A 126 6.63 -4.17 5.76
C THR A 126 6.18 -2.77 6.11
N ALA A 127 6.59 -1.78 5.33
CA ALA A 127 6.34 -0.39 5.67
C ALA A 127 4.99 0.13 5.15
N HIS A 128 4.57 -0.34 3.97
CA HIS A 128 3.20 -0.19 3.51
C HIS A 128 2.25 -0.92 4.47
N VAL A 129 2.61 -2.07 5.03
CA VAL A 129 1.79 -2.77 6.04
C VAL A 129 1.79 -2.07 7.38
N TYR A 130 2.90 -1.52 7.88
CA TYR A 130 2.82 -0.72 9.11
C TYR A 130 1.98 0.53 8.90
N GLN A 131 2.10 1.20 7.75
CA GLN A 131 1.25 2.35 7.42
C GLN A 131 -0.20 1.96 7.13
N LEU A 132 -0.46 0.83 6.47
CA LEU A 132 -1.81 0.35 6.16
C LEU A 132 -2.47 -0.20 7.42
N ARG A 133 -1.74 -0.96 8.24
CA ARG A 133 -2.18 -1.44 9.55
C ARG A 133 -2.40 -0.28 10.49
N ASP A 134 -1.53 0.72 10.54
CA ASP A 134 -1.70 1.92 11.36
C ASP A 134 -2.87 2.77 10.84
N LYS A 135 -3.00 2.99 9.53
CA LYS A 135 -4.13 3.73 8.92
C LYS A 135 -5.47 2.98 9.04
N LEU A 136 -5.51 1.66 8.86
CA LEU A 136 -6.67 0.80 9.15
C LEU A 136 -6.95 0.71 10.65
N HIS A 137 -5.91 0.77 11.50
CA HIS A 137 -6.07 0.93 12.95
C HIS A 137 -6.48 2.35 13.36
N THR A 138 -6.27 3.38 12.54
CA THR A 138 -6.86 4.71 12.79
C THR A 138 -8.29 4.81 12.27
N LEU A 139 -8.69 3.94 11.33
CA LEU A 139 -10.09 3.72 10.93
C LEU A 139 -10.91 2.94 12.00
N ARG A 140 -10.27 2.54 13.10
CA ARG A 140 -10.77 1.72 14.22
C ARG A 140 -11.74 2.46 15.17
N LYS A 141 -12.80 3.06 14.65
CA LYS A 141 -13.97 3.24 15.52
C LYS A 141 -14.87 2.01 15.53
N GLU A 142 -14.98 1.27 14.43
CA GLU A 142 -15.89 0.11 14.34
C GLU A 142 -15.20 -1.11 13.74
N LYS A 143 -15.06 -2.17 14.54
CA LYS A 143 -14.71 -3.51 14.06
C LYS A 143 -15.95 -4.15 13.41
N LEU A 144 -15.75 -5.10 12.50
CA LEU A 144 -16.86 -5.91 12.00
C LEU A 144 -17.53 -6.65 13.16
N THR A 145 -18.83 -6.41 13.33
CA THR A 145 -19.74 -7.14 14.21
C THR A 145 -20.76 -7.90 13.36
N GLU A 146 -21.75 -8.51 14.00
CA GLU A 146 -22.77 -9.28 13.27
C GLU A 146 -23.77 -8.40 12.51
N THR A 147 -23.80 -7.09 12.76
CA THR A 147 -24.87 -6.19 12.32
C THR A 147 -24.41 -4.99 11.50
N ASN A 148 -23.10 -4.74 11.37
CA ASN A 148 -22.56 -3.52 10.77
C ASN A 148 -21.80 -3.73 9.45
N TYR A 149 -22.03 -4.85 8.76
CA TYR A 149 -21.25 -5.19 7.55
C TYR A 149 -21.26 -4.09 6.47
N PRO A 150 -22.38 -3.47 6.07
CA PRO A 150 -22.39 -2.49 4.97
C PRO A 150 -21.47 -1.29 5.22
N ALA A 151 -21.55 -0.70 6.42
CA ALA A 151 -20.69 0.41 6.82
C ALA A 151 -19.23 -0.04 6.97
N TRP A 152 -19.00 -1.20 7.57
CA TRP A 152 -17.66 -1.77 7.71
C TRP A 152 -17.01 -2.04 6.35
N SER A 153 -17.72 -2.67 5.41
CA SER A 153 -17.19 -3.04 4.11
C SER A 153 -16.87 -1.81 3.28
N LEU A 154 -17.71 -0.76 3.34
CA LEU A 154 -17.44 0.51 2.68
C LEU A 154 -16.15 1.17 3.21
N ASN A 155 -15.95 1.17 4.53
CA ASN A 155 -14.75 1.73 5.14
C ASN A 155 -13.49 0.97 4.70
N VAL A 156 -13.53 -0.37 4.70
CA VAL A 156 -12.38 -1.19 4.28
C VAL A 156 -12.09 -1.02 2.79
N GLN A 157 -13.11 -1.06 1.92
CA GLN A 157 -12.94 -0.83 0.48
C GLN A 157 -12.38 0.56 0.19
N THR A 158 -12.90 1.61 0.84
CA THR A 158 -12.40 2.99 0.69
C THR A 158 -10.92 3.08 1.08
N ALA A 159 -10.54 2.44 2.19
CA ALA A 159 -9.17 2.42 2.66
C ALA A 159 -8.23 1.68 1.70
N LEU A 160 -8.64 0.51 1.19
CA LEU A 160 -7.84 -0.26 0.24
C LEU A 160 -7.76 0.46 -1.11
N SER A 161 -8.85 1.05 -1.59
CA SER A 161 -8.87 1.86 -2.82
C SER A 161 -7.92 3.06 -2.72
N ALA A 162 -7.86 3.75 -1.58
CA ALA A 162 -6.95 4.88 -1.38
C ALA A 162 -5.45 4.49 -1.44
N ASN A 163 -5.14 3.18 -1.31
CA ASN A 163 -3.78 2.66 -1.37
C ASN A 163 -3.54 1.76 -2.60
N LEU A 164 -4.46 1.75 -3.58
CA LEU A 164 -4.38 0.89 -4.77
C LEU A 164 -4.33 -0.62 -4.45
N LEU A 165 -4.94 -1.03 -3.33
CA LEU A 165 -4.96 -2.41 -2.85
C LEU A 165 -6.33 -3.08 -2.99
N LEU A 166 -7.31 -2.40 -3.61
CA LEU A 166 -8.66 -2.96 -3.79
C LEU A 166 -8.63 -4.27 -4.59
N GLY A 167 -7.72 -4.35 -5.58
CA GLY A 167 -7.50 -5.50 -6.45
C GLY A 167 -7.29 -6.84 -5.73
N TRP A 168 -6.78 -6.78 -4.50
CA TRP A 168 -6.44 -7.96 -3.71
C TRP A 168 -7.65 -8.58 -3.00
N ILE A 169 -8.74 -7.83 -2.80
CA ILE A 169 -9.96 -8.35 -2.18
C ILE A 169 -11.09 -8.58 -3.19
N ASP A 170 -11.05 -7.93 -4.34
CA ASP A 170 -12.02 -8.11 -5.43
C ASP A 170 -11.56 -9.13 -6.50
N GLY A 171 -10.31 -9.61 -6.41
CA GLY A 171 -9.75 -10.62 -7.29
C GLY A 171 -9.18 -10.10 -8.60
N HIS A 172 -9.10 -8.78 -8.81
CA HIS A 172 -8.39 -8.22 -9.96
C HIS A 172 -6.88 -8.48 -9.93
N GLU A 173 -6.29 -8.63 -8.75
CA GLU A 173 -4.88 -8.98 -8.57
C GLU A 173 -4.69 -10.51 -8.46
N ALA A 174 -4.65 -11.18 -9.60
CA ALA A 174 -4.57 -12.63 -9.67
C ALA A 174 -3.22 -13.18 -9.18
N ALA A 175 -3.25 -14.32 -8.50
CA ALA A 175 -2.03 -15.01 -8.07
C ALA A 175 -1.16 -15.38 -9.28
N SER A 176 0.11 -14.98 -9.23
CA SER A 176 1.10 -15.36 -10.23
C SER A 176 1.34 -16.88 -10.22
N ALA A 177 1.81 -17.46 -11.32
CA ALA A 177 2.14 -18.88 -11.35
C ALA A 177 3.27 -19.20 -10.33
N PRO A 178 3.19 -20.27 -9.54
CA PRO A 178 4.20 -20.60 -8.52
C PRO A 178 5.61 -20.84 -9.07
N THR A 179 5.69 -21.25 -10.34
CA THR A 179 6.92 -21.60 -11.04
C THR A 179 6.91 -21.04 -12.46
N ILE A 180 8.08 -20.64 -12.94
CA ILE A 180 8.32 -20.20 -14.32
C ILE A 180 9.39 -21.07 -14.98
N SER A 181 9.41 -21.13 -16.31
CA SER A 181 10.48 -21.79 -17.05
C SER A 181 11.59 -20.78 -17.36
N LYS A 182 12.81 -21.07 -16.92
CA LYS A 182 14.00 -20.26 -17.24
C LYS A 182 15.10 -21.20 -17.72
N ASN A 183 15.53 -21.04 -18.98
CA ASN A 183 16.54 -21.89 -19.63
C ASN A 183 16.18 -23.39 -19.56
N ASP A 184 14.96 -23.76 -19.94
CA ASP A 184 14.42 -25.13 -19.90
C ASP A 184 14.42 -25.81 -18.52
N LYS A 185 14.54 -25.03 -17.44
CA LYS A 185 14.40 -25.51 -16.06
C LYS A 185 13.23 -24.81 -15.37
N THR A 186 12.42 -25.61 -14.68
CA THR A 186 11.38 -25.11 -13.77
C THR A 186 12.04 -24.48 -12.55
N VAL A 187 11.82 -23.18 -12.36
CA VAL A 187 12.32 -22.42 -11.20
C VAL A 187 11.17 -21.74 -10.48
N PRO A 188 11.28 -21.49 -9.15
CA PRO A 188 10.28 -20.72 -8.41
C PRO A 188 10.08 -19.33 -9.01
N ASN A 189 8.83 -18.87 -9.07
CA ASN A 189 8.50 -17.54 -9.56
C ASN A 189 8.69 -16.49 -8.44
N PRO A 190 9.60 -15.51 -8.62
CA PRO A 190 9.73 -14.40 -7.68
C PRO A 190 8.43 -13.60 -7.52
N GLU A 191 7.63 -13.46 -8.58
CA GLU A 191 6.37 -12.71 -8.56
C GLU A 191 5.31 -13.42 -7.72
N TYR A 192 5.26 -14.76 -7.74
CA TYR A 192 4.39 -15.51 -6.83
C TYR A 192 4.78 -15.31 -5.37
N THR A 193 6.08 -15.23 -5.08
CA THR A 193 6.57 -14.96 -3.72
C THR A 193 6.16 -13.56 -3.28
N SER A 194 6.35 -12.55 -4.13
CA SER A 194 5.90 -11.18 -3.88
C SER A 194 4.37 -11.10 -3.68
N TRP A 195 3.60 -11.79 -4.52
CA TRP A 195 2.15 -11.85 -4.41
C TRP A 195 1.71 -12.47 -3.08
N THR A 196 2.27 -13.64 -2.73
CA THR A 196 1.93 -14.36 -1.49
C THR A 196 2.20 -13.51 -0.26
N ILE A 197 3.27 -12.72 -0.28
CA ILE A 197 3.63 -11.82 0.81
C ILE A 197 2.54 -10.75 1.00
N VAL A 198 2.11 -10.08 -0.07
CA VAL A 198 1.11 -9.00 0.01
C VAL A 198 -0.26 -9.56 0.38
N ASP A 199 -0.68 -10.68 -0.23
CA ASP A 199 -1.95 -11.34 0.07
C ASP A 199 -2.04 -11.77 1.55
N THR A 200 -0.98 -12.41 2.07
CA THR A 200 -0.90 -12.81 3.49
C THR A 200 -1.01 -11.61 4.43
N GLN A 201 -0.51 -10.45 4.01
CA GLN A 201 -0.55 -9.23 4.82
C GLN A 201 -1.93 -8.58 4.82
N ILE A 202 -2.63 -8.60 3.70
CA ILE A 202 -4.01 -8.13 3.62
C ILE A 202 -4.91 -9.02 4.47
N CYS A 203 -4.69 -10.34 4.47
CA CYS A 203 -5.33 -11.27 5.42
C CYS A 203 -5.10 -10.83 6.88
N ALA A 204 -3.86 -10.55 7.26
CA ALA A 204 -3.55 -10.09 8.63
C ALA A 204 -4.25 -8.77 8.98
N CYS A 205 -4.37 -7.85 8.02
CA CYS A 205 -5.08 -6.59 8.20
C CYS A 205 -6.59 -6.80 8.38
N LEU A 206 -7.22 -7.63 7.55
CA LEU A 206 -8.63 -8.00 7.66
C LEU A 206 -8.93 -8.63 9.03
N LEU A 207 -8.08 -9.55 9.50
CA LEU A 207 -8.20 -10.15 10.82
C LEU A 207 -8.09 -9.12 11.97
N ALA A 208 -7.32 -8.05 11.79
CA ALA A 208 -7.17 -7.00 12.80
C ALA A 208 -8.43 -6.10 12.94
N VAL A 209 -9.23 -5.99 11.88
CA VAL A 209 -10.43 -5.11 11.81
C VAL A 209 -11.75 -5.86 12.01
N ILE A 210 -11.71 -7.15 12.34
CA ILE A 210 -12.89 -7.92 12.78
C ILE A 210 -12.94 -8.06 14.31
N SER A 211 -14.14 -8.19 14.88
CA SER A 211 -14.33 -8.38 16.32
C SER A 211 -14.05 -9.83 16.76
N PRO A 212 -13.74 -10.09 18.05
CA PRO A 212 -13.51 -11.45 18.55
C PRO A 212 -14.66 -12.44 18.27
N SER A 213 -15.92 -11.98 18.27
CA SER A 213 -17.09 -12.82 17.95
C SER A 213 -17.12 -13.29 16.50
N VAL A 214 -16.50 -12.53 15.58
CA VAL A 214 -16.43 -12.84 14.15
C VAL A 214 -15.22 -13.72 13.79
N HIS A 215 -14.15 -13.70 14.59
CA HIS A 215 -12.89 -14.43 14.29
C HIS A 215 -13.10 -15.93 14.01
N LYS A 216 -14.06 -16.57 14.66
CA LYS A 216 -14.36 -18.00 14.44
C LYS A 216 -14.77 -18.30 12.99
N HIS A 217 -15.36 -17.33 12.30
CA HIS A 217 -15.82 -17.46 10.91
C HIS A 217 -14.75 -17.02 9.89
N ALA A 218 -13.64 -16.45 10.34
CA ALA A 218 -12.51 -16.05 9.50
C ALA A 218 -11.44 -17.16 9.38
N ARG A 219 -11.58 -18.27 10.12
CA ARG A 219 -10.60 -19.36 10.12
C ARG A 219 -10.73 -20.21 8.86
N GLY A 220 -9.59 -20.61 8.29
CA GLY A 220 -9.52 -21.56 7.17
C GLY A 220 -9.42 -20.93 5.78
N PHE A 221 -9.53 -19.60 5.67
CA PHE A 221 -9.28 -18.89 4.42
C PHE A 221 -7.80 -18.54 4.31
N THR A 222 -7.19 -18.94 3.20
CA THR A 222 -5.75 -18.78 2.95
C THR A 222 -5.41 -17.56 2.11
N THR A 223 -6.41 -16.96 1.44
CA THR A 223 -6.24 -15.76 0.61
C THR A 223 -7.16 -14.64 1.05
N SER A 224 -6.77 -13.40 0.73
CA SER A 224 -7.50 -12.21 1.15
C SER A 224 -8.86 -12.08 0.46
N VAL A 225 -8.95 -12.41 -0.84
CA VAL A 225 -10.22 -12.57 -1.58
C VAL A 225 -11.14 -13.58 -0.89
N ALA A 226 -10.63 -14.79 -0.59
CA ALA A 226 -11.47 -15.83 0.00
C ALA A 226 -11.98 -15.45 1.39
N LEU A 227 -11.14 -14.77 2.19
CA LEU A 227 -11.54 -14.22 3.48
C LEU A 227 -12.59 -13.12 3.33
N TRP A 228 -12.40 -12.19 2.38
CA TRP A 228 -13.34 -11.11 2.10
C TRP A 228 -14.71 -11.63 1.68
N ASP A 229 -14.75 -12.55 0.71
CA ASP A 229 -15.98 -13.15 0.19
C ASP A 229 -16.74 -13.93 1.27
N ALA A 230 -16.02 -14.65 2.13
CA ALA A 230 -16.64 -15.37 3.23
C ALA A 230 -17.32 -14.44 4.25
N LEU A 231 -16.68 -13.31 4.57
CA LEU A 231 -17.27 -12.29 5.44
C LEU A 231 -18.48 -11.65 4.76
N ALA A 232 -18.38 -11.34 3.47
CA ALA A 232 -19.48 -10.79 2.67
C ALA A 232 -20.70 -11.70 2.64
N ALA A 233 -20.51 -12.96 2.26
CA ALA A 233 -21.57 -13.95 2.17
C ALA A 233 -22.31 -14.15 3.50
N ARG A 234 -21.59 -14.07 4.62
CA ARG A 234 -22.14 -14.32 5.95
C ARG A 234 -22.84 -13.10 6.54
N TYR A 235 -22.22 -11.92 6.46
CA TYR A 235 -22.64 -10.77 7.26
C TYR A 235 -23.43 -9.73 6.49
N ASN A 236 -23.37 -9.73 5.15
CA ASN A 236 -24.13 -8.78 4.35
C ASN A 236 -25.63 -8.95 4.55
N SER A 237 -26.15 -10.17 4.30
CA SER A 237 -27.58 -10.48 4.44
C SER A 237 -28.10 -10.29 5.87
N VAL A 238 -27.31 -10.70 6.88
CA VAL A 238 -27.67 -10.57 8.30
C VAL A 238 -27.74 -9.09 8.72
N SER A 239 -26.76 -8.29 8.32
CA SER A 239 -26.73 -6.85 8.64
C SER A 239 -27.87 -6.11 7.94
N THR A 240 -28.11 -6.41 6.65
CA THR A 240 -29.24 -5.84 5.92
C THR A 240 -30.57 -6.20 6.56
N ALA A 241 -30.77 -7.46 6.97
CA ALA A 241 -31.98 -7.88 7.67
C ALA A 241 -32.14 -7.16 9.02
N HIS A 242 -31.05 -6.96 9.77
CA HIS A 242 -31.06 -6.20 11.02
C HIS A 242 -31.48 -4.74 10.81
N VAL A 243 -30.97 -4.07 9.77
CA VAL A 243 -31.38 -2.71 9.39
C VAL A 243 -32.88 -2.66 9.08
N TYR A 244 -33.38 -3.62 8.29
CA TYR A 244 -34.82 -3.71 8.00
C TYR A 244 -35.66 -3.94 9.27
N GLN A 245 -35.22 -4.79 10.18
CA GLN A 245 -35.91 -5.03 11.45
C GLN A 245 -35.96 -3.77 12.33
N LEU A 246 -34.89 -2.98 12.39
CA LEU A 246 -34.88 -1.71 13.13
C LEU A 246 -35.84 -0.68 12.50
N ARG A 247 -35.86 -0.58 11.17
CA ARG A 247 -36.80 0.29 10.43
C ARG A 247 -38.26 -0.13 10.67
N ASP A 248 -38.53 -1.43 10.62
CA ASP A 248 -39.87 -1.96 10.88
C ASP A 248 -40.30 -1.74 12.34
N LYS A 249 -39.41 -1.96 13.30
CA LYS A 249 -39.65 -1.62 14.72
C LYS A 249 -40.02 -0.16 14.90
N LEU A 250 -39.29 0.76 14.25
CA LEU A 250 -39.60 2.19 14.32
C LEU A 250 -40.98 2.51 13.72
N HIS A 251 -41.29 1.96 12.55
CA HIS A 251 -42.54 2.20 11.84
C HIS A 251 -43.77 1.61 12.57
N THR A 252 -43.60 0.45 13.22
CA THR A 252 -44.65 -0.26 13.96
C THR A 252 -44.76 0.18 15.42
N LEU A 253 -43.76 0.89 15.97
CA LEU A 253 -43.79 1.38 17.35
C LEU A 253 -45.04 2.25 17.55
N ARG A 254 -45.74 2.00 18.65
CA ARG A 254 -46.90 2.79 19.10
C ARG A 254 -46.71 3.09 20.58
N LYS A 255 -47.18 4.26 21.02
CA LYS A 255 -47.18 4.62 22.45
C LYS A 255 -47.98 3.61 23.27
N GLY A 256 -49.19 3.27 22.83
CA GLY A 256 -50.06 2.34 23.54
C GLY A 256 -50.28 2.75 25.01
N THR A 257 -50.05 1.81 25.93
CA THR A 257 -50.12 2.02 27.39
C THR A 257 -48.84 2.58 28.01
N LYS A 258 -47.78 2.81 27.22
CA LYS A 258 -46.50 3.34 27.72
C LYS A 258 -46.63 4.81 28.12
N THR A 259 -45.81 5.24 29.07
CA THR A 259 -45.67 6.68 29.34
C THR A 259 -45.00 7.37 28.15
N MET A 260 -45.18 8.69 28.02
CA MET A 260 -44.54 9.44 26.92
C MET A 260 -43.01 9.30 26.98
N THR A 261 -42.42 9.33 28.17
CA THR A 261 -40.97 9.16 28.36
C THR A 261 -40.50 7.80 27.87
N GLN A 262 -41.17 6.71 28.26
CA GLN A 262 -40.81 5.35 27.81
C GLN A 262 -40.92 5.20 26.28
N TYR A 263 -41.94 5.79 25.67
CA TYR A 263 -42.09 5.78 24.22
C TYR A 263 -40.95 6.55 23.52
N LEU A 264 -40.58 7.72 24.04
CA LEU A 264 -39.48 8.52 23.49
C LEU A 264 -38.12 7.84 23.71
N ASP A 265 -37.91 7.17 24.84
CA ASP A 265 -36.70 6.39 25.10
C ASP A 265 -36.57 5.22 24.11
N ASP A 266 -37.66 4.52 23.81
CA ASP A 266 -37.69 3.45 22.81
C ASP A 266 -37.36 3.98 21.40
N VAL A 267 -37.95 5.13 21.01
CA VAL A 267 -37.65 5.80 19.73
C VAL A 267 -36.17 6.20 19.68
N ALA A 268 -35.65 6.84 20.73
CA ALA A 268 -34.28 7.29 20.81
C ALA A 268 -33.30 6.11 20.72
N THR A 269 -33.63 4.98 21.35
CA THR A 269 -32.83 3.75 21.28
C THR A 269 -32.76 3.21 19.85
N ILE A 270 -33.89 3.07 19.15
CA ILE A 270 -33.93 2.56 17.78
C ILE A 270 -33.19 3.51 16.81
N LEU A 271 -33.34 4.83 16.99
CA LEU A 271 -32.62 5.82 16.18
C LEU A 271 -31.12 5.78 16.44
N SER A 272 -30.70 5.63 17.69
CA SER A 272 -29.28 5.47 18.05
C SER A 272 -28.69 4.19 17.46
N ASP A 273 -29.45 3.08 17.45
CA ASP A 273 -29.01 1.81 16.86
C ASP A 273 -28.89 1.90 15.33
N LEU A 274 -29.75 2.68 14.66
CA LEU A 274 -29.66 2.93 13.23
C LEU A 274 -28.50 3.89 12.87
N ASP A 275 -28.29 4.94 13.66
CA ASP A 275 -27.20 5.91 13.49
C ASP A 275 -25.83 5.23 13.66
N ALA A 276 -25.71 4.32 14.64
CA ALA A 276 -24.51 3.49 14.85
C ALA A 276 -24.17 2.57 13.65
N LEU A 277 -25.11 2.35 12.73
CA LEU A 277 -24.90 1.59 11.50
C LEU A 277 -24.54 2.47 10.29
N LYS A 278 -24.42 3.80 10.50
CA LYS A 278 -24.17 4.83 9.46
C LYS A 278 -25.12 4.75 8.27
N GLU A 279 -26.35 4.28 8.49
CA GLU A 279 -27.40 4.39 7.50
C GLU A 279 -27.95 5.82 7.54
N GLU A 280 -27.84 6.58 6.44
CA GLU A 280 -28.58 7.84 6.30
C GLU A 280 -30.07 7.51 6.41
N ILE A 281 -30.68 7.85 7.55
CA ILE A 281 -32.13 7.88 7.66
C ILE A 281 -32.53 9.23 7.05
N PRO A 282 -33.22 9.29 5.89
CA PRO A 282 -33.66 10.56 5.36
C PRO A 282 -34.58 11.20 6.41
N GLU A 283 -34.22 12.39 6.91
CA GLU A 283 -35.01 13.16 7.87
C GLU A 283 -36.53 13.20 7.61
N PRO A 284 -37.01 13.28 6.34
CA PRO A 284 -38.46 13.26 6.10
C PRO A 284 -39.17 11.95 6.51
N PHE A 285 -38.45 10.83 6.69
CA PHE A 285 -39.07 9.51 6.89
C PHE A 285 -39.49 9.28 8.35
N TRP A 286 -38.60 9.45 9.33
CA TRP A 286 -38.94 9.26 10.74
C TRP A 286 -39.81 10.40 11.31
N MET A 287 -39.65 11.62 10.78
CA MET A 287 -40.52 12.76 11.12
C MET A 287 -41.95 12.55 10.62
N ALA A 288 -42.14 11.91 9.46
CA ALA A 288 -43.46 11.52 8.99
C ALA A 288 -44.09 10.44 9.89
N ASP A 289 -43.31 9.46 10.36
CA ASP A 289 -43.79 8.40 11.26
C ASP A 289 -44.10 8.92 12.68
N LEU A 290 -43.30 9.85 13.21
CA LEU A 290 -43.60 10.54 14.47
C LEU A 290 -44.86 11.40 14.38
N ARG A 291 -45.06 12.10 13.26
CA ARG A 291 -46.30 12.88 13.02
C ARG A 291 -47.52 11.98 12.86
N ARG A 292 -47.37 10.81 12.24
CA ARG A 292 -48.43 9.82 12.05
C ARG A 292 -48.87 9.16 13.35
N ASN A 293 -47.96 9.02 14.32
CA ASN A 293 -48.23 8.40 15.63
C ASN A 293 -48.43 9.39 16.77
N LYS A 294 -48.66 10.68 16.48
CA LYS A 294 -49.13 11.59 17.52
C LYS A 294 -50.42 11.01 18.15
N PRO A 295 -50.50 10.90 19.49
CA PRO A 295 -51.78 10.59 20.12
C PRO A 295 -52.78 11.65 19.64
N GLY A 296 -53.97 11.22 19.24
CA GLY A 296 -55.07 12.15 19.06
C GLY A 296 -55.23 12.96 20.34
N ASP A 297 -55.25 14.28 20.22
CA ASP A 297 -55.63 15.17 21.30
C ASP A 297 -57.08 14.80 21.69
N GLY A 298 -57.20 13.90 22.66
CA GLY A 298 -58.45 13.51 23.30
C GLY A 298 -58.47 14.11 24.69
N GLU A 299 -59.46 14.97 24.90
CA GLU A 299 -59.90 15.57 26.17
C GLU A 299 -59.84 14.65 27.39
#